data_AF-A0A2X2VUZ4-F1
#
_entry.id   AF-A0A2X2VUZ4-F1
#
_cell.length_a   1.000
_cell.length_b   1.000
_cell.length_c   1.000
_cell.angle_alpha   90.00
_cell.angle_beta   90.00
_cell.angle_gamma   90.00
#
_symmetry.space_group_name_H-M   'P 1'
#
loop_
_entity.id
_entity.type
_entity.pdbx_description
1 polymer ?
#
loop_
_entity_poly.entity_id
_entity_poly.type
_entity_poly.pdbx_seq_one_letter_code
_entity_poly.pdbx_strand_id
1 'polypeptide(L)'
;MGVRYLKTAIGNTCHRLKESVLGKEVIAWADRNKMYGYTYDFGLDGHIMTYVDQYLLNWKVNKISPYIVWEIVSMLQPYYSLLISLRDATQKKEEEKGIREPLVPYFHEIFPYFLSDYSRAKRRRNWLVLIKS
;
A
#
# COMPACT_ATOMS: atom_id res chain seq x y z
N MET A 1 16.25 -28.60 14.62
CA MET A 1 16.29 -28.17 13.20
C MET A 1 15.01 -28.44 12.40
N GLY A 2 14.03 -29.27 12.83
CA GLY A 2 12.90 -29.69 11.98
C GLY A 2 11.70 -28.72 11.78
N VAL A 3 11.47 -27.74 12.66
CA VAL A 3 10.26 -26.89 12.61
C VAL A 3 10.32 -25.82 11.51
N ARG A 4 11.53 -25.38 11.13
CA ARG A 4 11.73 -24.35 10.09
C ARG A 4 11.46 -24.90 8.69
N TYR A 5 11.87 -26.15 8.41
CA TYR A 5 11.63 -26.81 7.12
C TYR A 5 10.14 -27.10 6.86
N LEU A 6 9.38 -27.48 7.89
CA LEU A 6 7.95 -27.72 7.77
C LEU A 6 7.16 -26.43 7.47
N LYS A 7 7.52 -25.30 8.11
CA LYS A 7 6.90 -23.99 7.80
C LYS A 7 7.20 -23.54 6.37
N THR A 8 8.43 -23.74 5.88
CA THR A 8 8.80 -23.42 4.50
C THR A 8 8.09 -24.33 3.49
N ALA A 9 7.98 -25.64 3.77
CA ALA A 9 7.29 -26.58 2.91
C ALA A 9 5.78 -26.28 2.81
N ILE A 10 5.12 -26.02 3.93
CA ILE A 10 3.68 -25.68 3.99
C ILE A 10 3.42 -24.33 3.29
N GLY A 11 4.30 -23.35 3.50
CA GLY A 11 4.25 -22.06 2.79
C GLY A 11 4.38 -22.21 1.27
N ASN A 12 5.31 -23.05 0.82
CA ASN A 12 5.54 -23.32 -0.61
C ASN A 12 4.38 -24.08 -1.27
N THR A 13 3.77 -25.05 -0.58
CA THR A 13 2.57 -25.74 -1.09
C THR A 13 1.35 -24.81 -1.16
N CYS A 14 1.18 -23.92 -0.17
CA CYS A 14 0.11 -22.93 -0.17
C CYS A 14 0.28 -21.88 -1.28
N HIS A 15 1.52 -21.48 -1.57
CA HIS A 15 1.84 -20.59 -2.69
C HIS A 15 1.46 -21.22 -4.02
N ARG A 16 1.89 -22.47 -4.26
CA ARG A 16 1.63 -23.21 -5.50
C ARG A 16 0.14 -23.44 -5.74
N LEU A 17 -0.62 -23.73 -4.67
CA LEU A 17 -2.07 -23.83 -4.74
C LEU A 17 -2.72 -22.49 -5.11
N LYS A 18 -2.28 -21.36 -4.54
CA LYS A 18 -2.80 -20.03 -4.88
C LYS A 18 -2.49 -19.64 -6.33
N GLU A 19 -1.32 -19.98 -6.85
CA GLU A 19 -0.97 -19.77 -8.26
C GLU A 19 -1.88 -20.58 -9.18
N SER A 20 -2.18 -21.83 -8.83
CA SER A 20 -3.07 -22.68 -9.62
C SER A 20 -4.53 -22.18 -9.64
N VAL A 21 -5.00 -21.60 -8.54
CA VAL A 21 -6.35 -20.99 -8.46
C VAL A 21 -6.40 -19.72 -9.29
N LEU A 22 -5.40 -18.85 -9.15
CA LEU A 22 -5.30 -17.61 -9.92
C LEU A 22 -5.24 -17.89 -11.42
N GLY A 23 -4.48 -18.92 -11.84
CA GLY A 23 -4.42 -19.34 -13.24
C GLY A 23 -5.80 -19.70 -13.79
N LYS A 24 -6.60 -20.47 -13.03
CA LYS A 24 -7.98 -20.82 -13.43
C LYS A 24 -8.91 -19.61 -13.48
N GLU A 25 -8.79 -18.68 -12.53
CA GLU A 25 -9.58 -17.44 -12.51
C GLU A 25 -9.27 -16.54 -13.71
N VAL A 26 -8.00 -16.44 -14.07
CA VAL A 26 -7.52 -15.64 -15.20
C VAL A 26 -7.99 -16.23 -16.53
N ILE A 27 -7.93 -17.55 -16.70
CA ILE A 27 -8.47 -18.24 -17.89
C ILE A 27 -9.99 -18.02 -17.98
N ALA A 28 -10.72 -18.21 -16.87
CA ALA A 28 -12.16 -17.97 -16.83
C ALA A 28 -12.53 -16.49 -17.07
N TRP A 29 -11.67 -15.54 -16.72
CA TRP A 29 -11.84 -14.14 -17.08
C TRP A 29 -11.62 -13.92 -18.58
N ALA A 30 -10.58 -14.52 -19.17
CA ALA A 30 -10.30 -14.43 -20.60
C ALA A 30 -11.43 -15.04 -21.44
N ASP A 31 -11.98 -16.19 -21.03
CA ASP A 31 -13.11 -16.86 -21.70
C ASP A 31 -14.35 -15.97 -21.71
N ARG A 32 -14.67 -15.35 -20.58
CA ARG A 32 -15.82 -14.46 -20.45
C ARG A 32 -15.72 -13.21 -21.31
N ASN A 33 -14.52 -12.65 -21.44
CA ASN A 33 -14.30 -11.41 -22.18
C ASN A 33 -13.86 -11.65 -23.64
N LYS A 34 -13.63 -12.90 -24.04
CA LYS A 34 -13.08 -13.30 -25.35
C LYS A 34 -11.76 -12.58 -25.71
N MET A 35 -10.94 -12.32 -24.69
CA MET A 35 -9.69 -11.57 -24.83
C MET A 35 -8.49 -12.51 -24.86
N TYR A 36 -8.15 -13.00 -26.06
CA TYR A 36 -7.08 -13.96 -26.31
C TYR A 36 -5.98 -13.43 -27.24
N GLY A 37 -5.78 -12.12 -27.23
CA GLY A 37 -4.83 -11.43 -28.11
C GLY A 37 -3.71 -10.71 -27.39
N TYR A 38 -2.94 -9.97 -28.18
CA TYR A 38 -1.89 -9.08 -27.73
C TYR A 38 -2.42 -7.65 -27.57
N THR A 39 -1.86 -6.94 -26.62
CA THR A 39 -2.07 -5.51 -26.43
C THR A 39 -1.06 -4.73 -27.26
N TYR A 40 -1.17 -3.40 -27.28
CA TYR A 40 -0.09 -2.54 -27.81
C TYR A 40 0.91 -2.13 -26.71
N ASP A 41 0.69 -2.58 -25.49
CA ASP A 41 1.51 -2.24 -24.32
C ASP A 41 2.65 -3.24 -24.14
N PHE A 42 3.81 -2.72 -23.76
CA PHE A 42 4.99 -3.54 -23.47
C PHE A 42 5.08 -3.88 -22.00
N GLY A 43 5.52 -5.11 -21.72
CA GLY A 43 5.82 -5.60 -20.39
C GLY A 43 7.10 -4.99 -19.83
N LEU A 44 7.39 -5.29 -18.56
CA LEU A 44 8.62 -4.86 -17.88
C LEU A 44 9.89 -5.46 -18.50
N ASP A 45 9.73 -6.52 -19.30
CA ASP A 45 10.76 -7.19 -20.09
C ASP A 45 10.91 -6.63 -21.52
N GLY A 46 10.07 -5.67 -21.91
CA GLY A 46 10.08 -5.07 -23.25
C GLY A 46 9.38 -5.90 -24.32
N HIS A 47 8.68 -6.99 -23.95
CA HIS A 47 7.87 -7.78 -24.87
C HIS A 47 6.42 -7.28 -24.91
N ILE A 48 5.74 -7.45 -26.05
CA ILE A 48 4.32 -7.10 -26.18
C ILE A 48 3.51 -8.00 -25.24
N MET A 49 2.67 -7.40 -24.40
CA MET A 49 1.87 -8.13 -23.44
C MET A 49 0.65 -8.78 -24.10
N THR A 50 0.19 -9.91 -23.56
CA THR A 50 -1.18 -10.37 -23.83
C THR A 50 -2.19 -9.61 -22.97
N TYR A 51 -3.46 -9.58 -23.37
CA TYR A 51 -4.53 -9.02 -22.52
C TYR A 51 -4.61 -9.72 -21.16
N VAL A 52 -4.27 -11.01 -21.13
CA VAL A 52 -4.18 -11.81 -19.91
C VAL A 52 -3.04 -11.33 -19.01
N ASP A 53 -1.86 -11.08 -19.59
CA ASP A 53 -0.71 -10.57 -18.84
C ASP A 53 -1.00 -9.18 -18.27
N GLN A 54 -1.66 -8.31 -19.05
CA GLN A 54 -2.03 -6.97 -18.61
C GLN A 54 -3.02 -7.03 -17.44
N TYR A 55 -4.03 -7.90 -17.51
CA TYR A 55 -4.97 -8.13 -16.41
C TYR A 55 -4.25 -8.64 -15.15
N LEU A 56 -3.36 -9.61 -15.30
CA LEU A 56 -2.60 -10.18 -14.19
C LEU A 56 -1.66 -9.15 -13.56
N LEU A 57 -0.99 -8.33 -14.37
CA LEU A 57 -0.14 -7.25 -13.90
C LEU A 57 -0.94 -6.24 -13.08
N ASN A 58 -2.08 -5.79 -13.60
CA ASN A 58 -2.98 -4.89 -12.88
C ASN A 58 -3.47 -5.48 -11.56
N TRP A 59 -3.81 -6.78 -11.53
CA TRP A 59 -4.17 -7.46 -10.30
C TRP A 59 -3.02 -7.48 -9.27
N LYS A 60 -1.79 -7.77 -9.72
CA LYS A 60 -0.60 -7.76 -8.85
C LYS A 60 -0.34 -6.36 -8.28
N VAL A 61 -0.37 -5.34 -9.13
CA VAL A 61 -0.18 -3.93 -8.74
C VAL A 61 -1.22 -3.53 -7.69
N ASN A 62 -2.49 -3.81 -7.93
CA ASN A 62 -3.58 -3.51 -6.99
C ASN A 62 -3.43 -4.25 -5.65
N LYS A 63 -2.88 -5.46 -5.67
CA LYS A 63 -2.65 -6.26 -4.47
C LYS A 63 -1.46 -5.74 -3.66
N ILE A 64 -0.41 -5.26 -4.31
CA ILE A 64 0.82 -4.80 -3.67
C ILE A 64 0.74 -3.32 -3.25
N SER A 65 -0.04 -2.51 -3.97
CA SER A 65 -0.25 -1.07 -3.71
C SER A 65 -0.41 -0.70 -2.22
N PRO A 66 -1.31 -1.31 -1.42
CA PRO A 66 -1.48 -0.93 -0.02
C PRO A 66 -0.23 -1.19 0.85
N TYR A 67 0.61 -2.15 0.46
CA TYR A 67 1.86 -2.42 1.16
C TYR A 67 2.91 -1.37 0.83
N ILE A 68 3.05 -0.98 -0.44
CA ILE A 68 3.99 0.08 -0.85
C ILE A 68 3.64 1.39 -0.16
N VAL A 69 2.36 1.76 -0.12
CA VAL A 69 1.92 2.99 0.55
C VAL A 69 2.25 2.93 2.05
N TRP A 70 2.04 1.78 2.70
CA TRP A 70 2.45 1.61 4.09
C TRP A 70 3.95 1.79 4.30
N GLU A 71 4.78 1.17 3.46
CA GLU A 71 6.24 1.32 3.54
C GLU A 71 6.64 2.80 3.45
N ILE A 72 6.09 3.54 2.49
CA ILE A 72 6.34 4.99 2.35
C ILE A 72 5.92 5.74 3.61
N VAL A 73 4.71 5.48 4.14
CA VAL A 73 4.24 6.11 5.38
C VAL A 73 5.16 5.78 6.55
N SER A 74 5.63 4.53 6.65
CA SER A 74 6.52 4.09 7.72
C SER A 74 7.90 4.76 7.65
N MET A 75 8.40 5.01 6.44
CA MET A 75 9.63 5.77 6.22
C MET A 75 9.47 7.25 6.59
N LEU A 76 8.26 7.80 6.40
CA LEU A 76 7.94 9.19 6.72
C LEU A 76 7.58 9.41 8.21
N GLN A 77 7.22 8.36 8.94
CA GLN A 77 6.89 8.39 10.36
C GLN A 77 7.93 9.10 11.27
N PRO A 78 9.25 8.86 11.16
CA PRO A 78 10.24 9.57 11.98
C PRO A 78 10.23 11.08 11.73
N TYR A 79 10.04 11.52 10.49
CA TYR A 79 9.93 12.95 10.16
C TYR A 79 8.68 13.58 10.75
N TYR A 80 7.56 12.86 10.73
CA TYR A 80 6.33 13.31 11.39
C TYR A 80 6.54 13.49 12.90
N SER A 81 7.25 12.56 13.56
CA SER A 81 7.58 12.69 14.98
C SER A 81 8.45 13.90 15.29
N LEU A 82 9.40 14.21 14.40
CA LEU A 82 10.25 15.40 14.51
C LEU A 82 9.42 16.68 14.39
N LEU A 83 8.52 16.75 13.41
CA LEU A 83 7.64 17.90 13.21
C LEU A 83 6.74 18.16 14.43
N ILE A 84 6.17 17.11 15.03
CA ILE A 84 5.42 17.23 16.28
C ILE A 84 6.30 17.80 17.39
N SER A 85 7.50 17.25 17.59
CA SER A 85 8.40 17.71 18.66
C SER A 85 8.80 19.19 18.52
N LEU A 86 9.04 19.66 17.29
CA LEU A 86 9.36 21.05 17.00
C LEU A 86 8.17 21.96 17.30
N ARG A 87 6.97 21.53 16.91
CA ARG A 87 5.75 22.27 17.19
C ARG A 87 5.45 22.33 18.68
N ASP A 88 5.66 21.25 19.43
CA ASP A 88 5.47 21.26 20.89
C ASP A 88 6.48 22.19 21.58
N ALA A 89 7.72 22.24 21.08
CA ALA A 89 8.71 23.21 21.54
C ALA A 89 8.30 24.66 21.24
N THR A 90 7.74 24.91 20.06
CA THR A 90 7.21 26.22 19.66
C THR A 90 6.00 26.62 20.51
N GLN A 91 5.05 25.70 20.72
CA GLN A 91 3.86 25.95 21.54
C GLN A 91 4.27 26.33 22.97
N LYS A 92 5.24 25.61 23.56
CA LYS A 92 5.76 25.95 24.89
C LYS A 92 6.34 27.38 24.94
N LYS A 93 7.02 27.81 23.87
CA LYS A 93 7.57 29.18 23.75
C LYS A 93 6.49 30.24 23.54
N GLU A 94 5.40 29.89 22.90
CA GLU A 94 4.22 30.76 22.69
C GLU A 94 3.44 30.93 23.99
N GLU A 95 3.26 29.85 24.75
CA GLU A 95 2.67 29.85 26.10
C GLU A 95 3.49 30.72 27.07
N GLU A 96 4.82 30.60 27.06
CA GLU A 96 5.73 31.48 27.82
C GLU A 96 5.56 32.97 27.47
N LYS A 97 5.14 33.29 26.24
CA LYS A 97 4.89 34.66 25.75
C LYS A 97 3.45 35.13 25.94
N GLY A 98 2.57 34.29 26.49
CA GLY A 98 1.16 34.62 26.72
C GLY A 98 0.28 34.57 25.46
N ILE A 99 0.75 33.97 24.37
CA ILE A 99 -0.05 33.77 23.15
C ILE A 99 -0.94 32.54 23.37
N ARG A 100 -2.26 32.73 23.33
CA ARG A 100 -3.25 31.67 23.62
C ARG A 100 -3.70 30.88 22.39
N GLU A 101 -3.56 31.45 21.21
CA GLU A 101 -3.95 30.79 19.97
C GLU A 101 -2.73 30.10 19.35
N PRO A 102 -2.83 28.80 18.99
CA PRO A 102 -1.74 28.09 18.35
C PRO A 102 -1.52 28.68 16.95
N LEU A 103 -0.37 29.33 16.76
CA LEU A 103 0.03 29.86 15.44
C LEU A 103 0.34 28.72 14.45
N VAL A 104 0.78 27.58 14.98
CA VAL A 104 1.06 26.37 14.20
C VAL A 104 -0.10 25.38 14.36
N PRO A 105 -0.79 25.02 13.26
CA PRO A 105 -1.89 24.06 13.28
C PRO A 105 -1.41 22.65 13.69
N TYR A 106 -2.35 21.80 14.09
CA TYR A 106 -2.03 20.44 14.45
C TYR A 106 -1.73 19.60 13.21
N PHE A 107 -0.55 18.98 13.15
CA PHE A 107 -0.13 18.21 11.97
C PHE A 107 -1.02 16.99 11.66
N HIS A 108 -1.78 16.49 12.63
CA HIS A 108 -2.73 15.41 12.38
C HIS A 108 -3.95 15.84 11.57
N GLU A 109 -4.27 17.14 11.56
CA GLU A 109 -5.33 17.73 10.71
C GLU A 109 -4.85 17.83 9.25
N ILE A 110 -3.54 18.04 9.04
CA ILE A 110 -2.94 18.15 7.70
C ILE A 110 -2.60 16.77 7.13
N PHE A 111 -2.15 15.84 7.97
CA PHE A 111 -1.65 14.53 7.55
C PHE A 111 -2.34 13.38 8.31
N PRO A 112 -3.61 13.07 8.01
CA PRO A 112 -4.36 12.01 8.68
C PRO A 112 -3.79 10.60 8.44
N TYR A 113 -2.95 10.45 7.42
CA TYR A 113 -2.31 9.17 7.04
C TYR A 113 -1.43 8.60 8.15
N PHE A 114 -0.73 9.45 8.91
CA PHE A 114 0.19 9.02 9.97
C PHE A 114 -0.53 8.47 11.22
N LEU A 115 -1.85 8.68 11.31
CA LEU A 115 -2.69 8.13 12.38
C LEU A 115 -3.24 6.73 12.04
N SER A 116 -3.01 6.22 10.82
CA SER A 116 -3.53 4.92 10.43
C SER A 116 -2.61 3.78 10.87
N ASP A 117 -3.17 2.75 11.52
CA ASP A 117 -2.44 1.52 11.84
C ASP A 117 -2.13 0.68 10.60
N TYR A 118 -1.07 -0.13 10.67
CA TYR A 118 -0.70 -1.10 9.62
C TYR A 118 -1.87 -1.99 9.17
N SER A 119 -2.64 -2.49 10.14
CA SER A 119 -3.79 -3.37 9.89
C SER A 119 -4.91 -2.66 9.13
N ARG A 120 -5.11 -1.36 9.38
CA ARG A 120 -6.09 -0.51 8.71
C ARG A 120 -5.60 -0.09 7.33
N ALA A 121 -4.32 0.31 7.22
CA ALA A 121 -3.64 0.63 5.97
C ALA A 121 -3.73 -0.52 4.94
N LYS A 122 -3.42 -1.75 5.38
CA LYS A 122 -3.44 -2.95 4.52
C LYS A 122 -4.80 -3.28 3.92
N ARG A 123 -5.90 -2.92 4.61
CA ARG A 123 -7.27 -3.16 4.16
C ARG A 123 -7.78 -2.05 3.24
N ARG A 124 -7.13 -0.88 3.22
CA ARG A 124 -7.51 0.24 2.36
C ARG A 124 -7.00 0.01 0.95
N ARG A 125 -7.92 -0.11 0.00
CA ARG A 125 -7.62 -0.11 -1.45
C ARG A 125 -7.70 1.29 -2.07
N ASN A 126 -8.33 2.23 -1.39
CA ASN A 126 -8.44 3.62 -1.83
C ASN A 126 -7.94 4.55 -0.72
N TRP A 127 -6.83 5.23 -1.00
CA TRP A 127 -6.15 6.12 -0.06
C TRP A 127 -6.60 7.58 -0.21
N LEU A 128 -7.21 7.95 -1.34
CA LEU A 128 -7.67 9.32 -1.62
C LEU A 128 -8.90 9.73 -0.80
N VAL A 129 -9.62 8.77 -0.20
CA VAL A 129 -10.78 9.06 0.65
C VAL A 129 -10.39 9.84 1.92
N LEU A 130 -9.12 9.79 2.33
CA LEU A 130 -8.63 10.52 3.51
C LEU A 130 -8.46 12.04 3.29
N ILE A 131 -8.57 12.53 2.06
CA ILE A 131 -8.45 13.97 1.73
C ILE A 131 -9.79 14.71 1.84
N LYS A 132 -10.92 13.98 1.82
CA LYS A 132 -12.27 14.58 1.73
C LYS A 132 -12.99 14.76 3.08
N SER A 133 -12.35 14.49 4.21
CA SER A 133 -12.99 14.67 5.53
C SER A 133 -12.70 16.03 6.13
#